data_AF-A0AAW5BUL2-F1
#
_entry.id   AF-A0AAW5BUL2-F1
#
_cell.length_a   1.000
_cell.length_b   1.000
_cell.length_c   1.000
_cell.angle_alpha   90.00
_cell.angle_beta   90.00
_cell.angle_gamma   90.00
#
_symmetry.space_group_name_H-M   'P 1'
#
loop_
_entity.id
_entity.type
_entity.pdbx_description
1 polymer ?
#
loop_
_entity_poly.entity_id
_entity_poly.type
_entity_poly.pdbx_seq_one_letter_code
_entity_poly.pdbx_strand_id
1 'polypeptide(L)'
;TIRDIFEDVVKKYKTIHVLINNGAISRFNKSVYDITLNEFDEVMDVNLRGSFICSQEFIKANQNESYGRIVNIASTRFNQNEAGWESY
;
A
#
# COMPACT_ATOMS: atom_id res chain seq x y z
N THR A 1 0.31 -7.15 -13.51
CA THR A 1 -0.34 -6.02 -12.79
C THR A 1 -0.82 -6.50 -11.43
N ILE A 2 -1.27 -5.61 -10.52
CA ILE A 2 -1.81 -6.05 -9.21
C ILE A 2 -2.96 -7.04 -9.41
N ARG A 3 -3.87 -6.75 -10.34
CA ARG A 3 -4.99 -7.62 -10.69
C ARG A 3 -4.55 -9.04 -11.07
N ASP A 4 -3.58 -9.17 -11.98
CA ASP A 4 -3.10 -10.47 -12.45
C ASP A 4 -2.56 -11.34 -11.29
N ILE A 5 -1.89 -10.70 -10.32
CA ILE A 5 -1.37 -11.38 -9.12
C ILE A 5 -2.52 -11.95 -8.29
N PHE A 6 -3.60 -11.17 -8.07
CA PHE A 6 -4.77 -11.66 -7.34
C PHE A 6 -5.45 -12.82 -8.07
N GLU A 7 -5.60 -12.72 -9.40
CA GLU A 7 -6.18 -13.79 -10.22
C GLU A 7 -5.35 -15.09 -10.11
N ASP A 8 -4.01 -15.00 -10.16
CA ASP A 8 -3.11 -16.14 -10.01
C ASP A 8 -3.16 -16.77 -8.61
N VAL A 9 -3.20 -15.94 -7.56
CA VAL A 9 -3.29 -16.39 -6.17
C VAL A 9 -4.62 -17.10 -5.92
N VAL A 10 -5.75 -16.53 -6.36
CA VAL A 10 -7.08 -17.16 -6.25
C VAL A 10 -7.11 -18.47 -7.04
N LYS A 11 -6.55 -18.50 -8.25
CA LYS A 11 -6.49 -19.74 -9.06
C LYS A 11 -5.76 -20.86 -8.33
N LYS A 12 -4.64 -20.53 -7.67
CA LYS A 12 -3.78 -21.48 -6.96
C LYS A 12 -4.33 -21.92 -5.60
N TYR A 13 -4.84 -20.99 -4.80
CA TYR A 13 -5.20 -21.23 -3.40
C TYR A 13 -6.71 -21.18 -3.11
N LYS A 14 -7.54 -20.85 -4.10
CA LYS A 14 -9.01 -20.73 -4.06
C LYS A 14 -9.55 -19.56 -3.24
N THR A 15 -9.00 -19.32 -2.06
CA THR A 15 -9.48 -18.29 -1.14
C THR A 15 -8.29 -17.53 -0.55
N ILE A 16 -8.44 -16.21 -0.38
CA ILE A 16 -7.44 -15.34 0.27
C ILE A 16 -8.02 -14.88 1.60
N HIS A 17 -7.45 -15.30 2.73
CA HIS A 17 -8.03 -14.94 4.03
C HIS A 17 -7.58 -13.56 4.53
N VAL A 18 -6.34 -13.18 4.22
CA VAL A 18 -5.70 -11.97 4.75
C VAL A 18 -4.90 -11.28 3.66
N LEU A 19 -5.09 -9.98 3.52
CA LEU A 19 -4.21 -9.08 2.79
C LEU A 19 -3.36 -8.30 3.79
N ILE A 20 -2.05 -8.24 3.56
CA ILE A 20 -1.12 -7.40 4.33
C ILE A 20 -0.52 -6.36 3.37
N ASN A 21 -0.94 -5.11 3.51
CA ASN A 21 -0.35 -3.99 2.77
C ASN A 21 0.87 -3.49 3.54
N ASN A 22 2.05 -3.96 3.12
CA ASN A 22 3.34 -3.64 3.73
C ASN A 22 4.31 -2.93 2.77
N GLY A 23 3.98 -2.85 1.48
CA GLY A 23 4.84 -2.18 0.50
C GLY A 23 4.95 -0.68 0.79
N ALA A 24 6.17 -0.19 1.02
CA ALA A 24 6.42 1.23 1.24
C ALA A 24 7.79 1.65 0.70
N ILE A 25 7.89 2.88 0.22
CA ILE A 25 9.13 3.57 -0.15
C ILE A 25 9.19 4.95 0.51
N SER A 26 10.33 5.63 0.38
CA SER A 26 10.50 7.00 0.85
C SER A 26 11.61 7.74 0.10
N ARG A 27 11.60 9.07 0.21
CA ARG A 27 12.68 9.98 -0.18
C ARG A 27 13.18 10.72 1.08
N PHE A 28 13.99 10.04 1.89
CA PHE A 28 14.47 10.57 3.16
C PHE A 28 15.51 11.69 3.01
N ASN A 29 15.64 12.50 4.07
CA ASN A 29 16.63 13.56 4.25
C ASN A 29 16.58 14.65 3.17
N LYS A 30 15.38 14.95 2.65
CA LYS A 30 15.17 15.97 1.63
C LYS A 30 14.21 17.04 2.15
N SER A 31 14.66 18.29 2.18
CA SER A 31 13.83 19.43 2.56
C SER A 31 12.53 19.47 1.77
N VAL A 32 11.42 19.81 2.42
CA VAL A 32 10.10 19.98 1.76
C VAL A 32 10.14 20.99 0.60
N TYR A 33 11.06 21.96 0.65
CA TYR A 33 11.24 22.94 -0.42
C TYR A 33 11.86 22.35 -1.69
N ASP A 34 12.53 21.19 -1.58
CA ASP A 34 13.27 20.54 -2.65
C ASP A 34 12.58 19.25 -3.15
N ILE A 35 11.57 18.75 -2.44
CA ILE A 35 10.77 17.61 -2.88
C ILE A 35 9.97 18.02 -4.12
N THR A 36 10.24 17.34 -5.23
CA THR A 36 9.47 17.54 -6.46
C THR A 36 8.12 16.86 -6.36
N LEU A 37 7.13 17.35 -7.11
CA LEU A 37 5.82 16.70 -7.18
C LEU A 37 5.92 15.24 -7.63
N ASN A 38 6.78 14.94 -8.61
CA ASN A 38 6.99 13.57 -9.06
C ASN A 38 7.52 12.65 -7.95
N GLU A 39 8.47 13.11 -7.14
CA GLU A 39 8.99 12.32 -6.01
C GLU A 39 7.93 12.09 -4.94
N PHE A 40 7.10 13.10 -4.66
CA PHE A 40 5.97 12.96 -3.76
C PHE A 40 4.95 11.96 -4.30
N ASP A 41 4.58 12.10 -5.57
CA ASP A 41 3.64 11.22 -6.26
C ASP A 41 4.13 9.77 -6.29
N GLU A 42 5.43 9.53 -6.52
CA GLU A 42 6.03 8.19 -6.44
C GLU A 42 5.81 7.55 -5.05
N VAL A 43 6.05 8.29 -3.98
CA VAL A 43 5.86 7.77 -2.61
C VAL A 43 4.38 7.52 -2.33
N MET A 44 3.51 8.44 -2.72
CA MET A 44 2.06 8.28 -2.56
C MET A 44 1.49 7.14 -3.40
N ASP A 45 2.01 6.94 -4.61
CA ASP A 45 1.61 5.88 -5.52
C ASP A 45 1.89 4.49 -4.93
N VAL A 46 2.98 4.33 -4.21
CA VAL A 46 3.31 3.06 -3.55
C VAL A 46 2.61 2.95 -2.19
N ASN A 47 2.84 3.91 -1.28
CA ASN A 47 2.49 3.76 0.13
C ASN A 47 0.97 3.82 0.36
N LEU A 48 0.27 4.68 -0.39
CA LEU A 48 -1.17 4.89 -0.24
C LEU A 48 -1.97 4.27 -1.38
N ARG A 49 -1.70 4.68 -2.63
CA ARG A 49 -2.50 4.27 -3.80
C ARG A 49 -2.36 2.79 -4.08
N GLY A 50 -1.14 2.25 -4.00
CA GLY A 50 -0.87 0.81 -4.13
C GLY A 50 -1.65 -0.01 -3.12
N SER A 51 -1.56 0.35 -1.83
CA SER A 51 -2.31 -0.27 -0.73
C SER A 51 -3.83 -0.22 -0.95
N PHE A 52 -4.36 0.90 -1.46
CA PHE A 52 -5.77 1.04 -1.80
C PHE A 52 -6.19 0.10 -2.94
N ILE A 53 -5.41 0.03 -4.02
CA ILE A 53 -5.70 -0.86 -5.16
C ILE A 53 -5.64 -2.33 -4.73
N CYS A 54 -4.63 -2.74 -3.96
CA CYS A 54 -4.55 -4.10 -3.41
C CYS A 54 -5.79 -4.42 -2.54
N SER A 55 -6.23 -3.47 -1.71
CA SER A 55 -7.44 -3.63 -0.89
C SER A 55 -8.69 -3.81 -1.74
N GLN A 56 -8.82 -3.03 -2.83
CA GLN A 56 -9.94 -3.15 -3.75
C GLN A 56 -9.97 -4.52 -4.44
N GLU A 57 -8.83 -5.01 -4.92
CA GLU A 57 -8.74 -6.33 -5.56
C GLU A 57 -8.99 -7.47 -4.56
N PHE A 58 -8.50 -7.35 -3.32
CA PHE A 58 -8.82 -8.31 -2.26
C PHE A 58 -10.32 -8.38 -1.97
N ILE A 59 -10.98 -7.22 -1.83
CA ILE A 59 -12.43 -7.17 -1.60
C ILE A 59 -13.19 -7.81 -2.76
N LYS A 60 -12.78 -7.56 -4.01
CA LYS A 60 -13.38 -8.20 -5.21
C LYS A 60 -13.19 -9.72 -5.20
N ALA A 61 -11.99 -10.20 -4.91
CA ALA A 61 -11.69 -11.63 -4.84
C ALA A 61 -12.49 -12.35 -3.75
N ASN A 62 -12.86 -11.65 -2.68
CA ASN A 62 -13.53 -12.20 -1.51
C ASN A 62 -15.02 -11.85 -1.38
N GLN A 63 -15.69 -11.34 -2.43
CA GLN A 63 -17.08 -10.85 -2.32
C GLN A 63 -18.08 -11.89 -1.79
N ASN A 64 -17.84 -13.18 -2.06
CA ASN A 64 -18.70 -14.29 -1.63
C ASN A 64 -18.19 -15.01 -0.38
N GLU A 65 -17.07 -14.56 0.19
CA GLU A 65 -16.46 -15.16 1.36
C GLU A 65 -16.99 -14.52 2.64
N SER A 66 -17.29 -15.35 3.64
CA SER A 66 -17.75 -14.86 4.95
C SER A 66 -16.62 -14.27 5.81
N TYR A 67 -15.37 -14.48 5.40
CA TYR A 67 -14.19 -14.04 6.13
C TYR A 67 -13.18 -13.33 5.22
N GLY A 68 -12.60 -12.27 5.76
CA GLY A 68 -11.46 -11.55 5.19
C GLY A 68 -10.92 -10.51 6.16
N ARG A 69 -9.61 -10.28 6.15
CA ARG A 69 -8.96 -9.19 6.91
C ARG A 69 -7.96 -8.45 6.04
N ILE A 70 -7.98 -7.12 6.10
CA ILE A 70 -6.95 -6.25 5.51
C ILE A 70 -6.16 -5.66 6.67
N VAL A 71 -4.84 -5.82 6.63
CA VAL A 71 -3.91 -5.24 7.60
C VAL A 71 -3.01 -4.26 6.85
N ASN A 72 -3.13 -2.97 7.18
CA ASN A 72 -2.24 -1.93 6.67
C ASN A 72 -1.11 -1.72 7.67
N ILE A 73 0.13 -1.88 7.21
CA ILE A 73 1.31 -1.57 8.03
C ILE A 73 1.62 -0.10 7.86
N ALA A 74 1.24 0.69 8.87
CA ALA A 74 1.58 2.11 8.95
C ALA A 74 2.83 2.32 9.81
N SER A 75 3.36 3.54 9.77
CA SER A 75 4.52 3.93 10.57
C SER A 75 4.12 4.81 11.75
N THR A 76 4.82 4.69 12.88
CA THR A 76 4.70 5.62 14.01
C THR A 76 5.17 7.03 13.67
N ARG A 77 5.86 7.20 12.52
CA ARG A 77 6.39 8.48 12.04
C ARG A 77 5.34 9.56 11.89
N PHE A 78 4.08 9.22 11.62
CA PHE A 78 3.00 10.20 11.59
C PHE A 78 2.88 11.01 12.90
N ASN A 79 3.25 10.41 14.04
CA ASN A 79 3.30 11.04 15.37
C ASN A 79 4.72 11.43 15.81
N GLN A 80 5.75 11.01 15.07
CA GLN A 80 7.17 11.18 15.37
C GLN A 80 7.87 11.80 14.15
N ASN A 81 7.32 12.93 13.69
CA ASN A 81 7.78 13.60 12.49
C ASN A 81 9.22 14.12 12.66
N GLU A 82 9.99 14.00 11.60
CA GLU A 82 11.38 14.44 11.52
C GLU A 82 11.53 15.23 10.22
N ALA A 83 12.28 16.34 10.27
CA ALA A 83 12.51 17.14 9.07
C ALA A 83 13.20 16.29 7.99
N GLY A 84 12.77 16.43 6.74
CA GLY A 84 13.28 15.67 5.62
C GLY A 84 12.60 14.33 5.35
N TRP A 85 11.47 14.05 6.01
CA TRP A 85 10.69 12.81 5.85
C TRP A 85 9.28 13.07 5.30
N GLU A 86 9.01 14.26 4.78
CA GLU A 86 7.66 14.79 4.55
C GLU A 86 6.84 14.01 3.52
N SER A 87 7.49 13.33 2.57
CA SER A 87 6.79 12.51 1.58
C SER A 87 6.33 11.14 2.09
N TYR A 88 6.92 10.65 3.20
CA TYR A 88 6.72 9.29 3.72
C TYR A 88 5.47 9.17 4.61
#